data_AF-A0A1G7K044-F1
#
_entry.id   AF-A0A1G7K044-F1
#
_cell.length_a   1.000
_cell.length_b   1.000
_cell.length_c   1.000
_cell.angle_alpha   90.00
_cell.angle_beta   90.00
_cell.angle_gamma   90.00
#
_symmetry.space_group_name_H-M   'P 1'
#
loop_
_entity.id
_entity.type
_entity.pdbx_description
1 polymer ?
#
loop_
_entity_poly.entity_id
_entity_poly.type
_entity_poly.pdbx_seq_one_letter_code
_entity_poly.pdbx_strand_id
1 'polypeptide(L)'
;MSKQETLADLITNETTSKPKGEKVLKSNYNDWNIETLAEWNSKKINLRISARVPKFHITFENCIIKKAKIISIITRYDNFKIRGKSSSISDLLLSDPIAKNLLKGGNARFELSDKNLIYNVKLKRQDKTSLINVFILIEKLTEKIDMII
;
A
#
# COMPACT_ATOMS: atom_id res chain seq x y z
N MET A 1 19.00 5.17 -11.37
CA MET A 1 17.71 4.46 -11.30
C MET A 1 17.48 4.08 -9.85
N SER A 2 16.35 4.50 -9.27
CA SER A 2 16.01 4.19 -7.88
C SER A 2 15.55 2.74 -7.73
N LYS A 3 15.54 2.24 -6.49
CA LYS A 3 15.04 0.90 -6.20
C LYS A 3 13.55 0.76 -6.54
N GLN A 4 12.79 1.82 -6.35
CA GLN A 4 11.34 1.90 -6.60
C GLN A 4 11.06 1.86 -8.11
N GLU A 5 11.89 2.55 -8.91
CA GLU A 5 11.86 2.45 -10.38
C GLU A 5 12.16 1.02 -10.83
N THR A 6 13.18 0.39 -10.24
CA THR A 6 13.55 -1.00 -10.55
C THR A 6 12.40 -1.97 -10.27
N LEU A 7 11.73 -1.86 -9.11
CA LEU A 7 10.56 -2.69 -8.78
C LEU A 7 9.39 -2.47 -9.75
N ALA A 8 9.13 -1.21 -10.11
CA ALA A 8 8.10 -0.86 -11.07
C ALA A 8 8.42 -1.41 -12.47
N ASP A 9 9.69 -1.38 -12.88
CA ASP A 9 10.15 -1.94 -14.15
C ASP A 9 9.96 -3.45 -14.21
N LEU A 10 10.32 -4.17 -13.15
CA LEU A 10 10.14 -5.63 -13.08
C LEU A 10 8.67 -6.03 -13.29
N ILE A 11 7.73 -5.31 -12.66
CA ILE A 11 6.29 -5.56 -12.85
C ILE A 11 5.84 -5.11 -14.24
N THR A 12 6.25 -3.91 -14.70
CA THR A 12 5.81 -3.36 -15.98
C THR A 12 6.24 -4.23 -17.16
N ASN A 13 7.47 -4.76 -17.12
CA ASN A 13 8.01 -5.65 -18.15
C ASN A 13 7.21 -6.97 -18.23
N GLU A 14 6.93 -7.61 -17.08
CA GLU A 14 6.09 -8.81 -17.02
C GLU A 14 4.67 -8.53 -17.52
N THR A 15 4.07 -7.43 -17.08
CA THR A 15 2.72 -7.04 -17.51
C THR A 15 2.68 -6.67 -18.98
N THR A 16 3.76 -6.22 -19.61
CA THR A 16 3.78 -5.96 -21.06
C THR A 16 3.81 -7.28 -21.83
N SER A 17 4.58 -8.26 -21.35
CA SER A 17 4.76 -9.55 -22.02
C SER A 17 3.54 -10.48 -21.97
N LYS A 18 2.72 -10.42 -20.91
CA LYS A 18 1.62 -11.39 -20.68
C LYS A 18 0.28 -10.69 -20.45
N PRO A 19 -0.83 -11.15 -21.09
CA PRO A 19 -2.16 -10.54 -20.93
C PRO A 19 -2.75 -10.70 -19.53
N LYS A 20 -2.31 -11.70 -18.76
CA LYS A 20 -2.67 -11.93 -17.35
C LYS A 20 -1.52 -12.66 -16.66
N GLY A 21 -1.43 -12.55 -15.35
CA GLY A 21 -0.42 -13.24 -14.57
C GLY A 21 -0.28 -12.67 -13.17
N GLU A 22 0.71 -13.18 -12.46
CA GLU A 22 1.10 -12.73 -11.15
C GLU A 22 2.62 -12.67 -11.02
N LYS A 23 3.11 -11.81 -10.12
CA LYS A 23 4.52 -11.68 -9.77
C LYS A 23 4.62 -11.37 -8.29
N VAL A 24 5.46 -12.13 -7.59
CA VAL A 24 5.87 -11.82 -6.23
C VAL A 24 7.28 -11.24 -6.27
N LEU A 25 7.45 -10.09 -5.66
CA LEU A 25 8.75 -9.45 -5.45
C LEU A 25 9.01 -9.32 -3.96
N LYS A 26 10.22 -9.66 -3.54
CA LYS A 26 10.68 -9.48 -2.16
C LYS A 26 11.78 -8.42 -2.16
N SER A 27 11.70 -7.51 -1.20
CA SER A 27 12.68 -6.46 -1.04
C SER A 27 12.74 -6.06 0.43
N ASN A 28 13.89 -5.55 0.86
CA ASN A 28 14.05 -5.04 2.22
C ASN A 28 14.19 -3.53 2.17
N TYR A 29 13.55 -2.81 3.08
CA TYR A 29 13.71 -1.37 3.18
C TYR A 29 13.99 -1.00 4.63
N ASN A 30 15.16 -0.41 4.88
CA ASN A 30 15.77 -0.38 6.20
C ASN A 30 15.75 -1.80 6.79
N ASP A 31 15.21 -1.96 7.99
CA ASP A 31 15.06 -3.29 8.55
C ASP A 31 13.79 -4.00 8.01
N TRP A 32 12.79 -3.30 7.46
CA TRP A 32 11.49 -3.88 7.08
C TRP A 32 11.59 -4.88 5.92
N ASN A 33 10.86 -6.00 6.04
CA ASN A 33 10.73 -6.98 4.96
C ASN A 33 9.45 -6.68 4.18
N ILE A 34 9.59 -6.36 2.89
CA ILE A 34 8.49 -5.99 2.00
C ILE A 34 8.28 -7.10 0.98
N GLU A 35 7.08 -7.69 0.98
CA GLU A 35 6.61 -8.58 -0.06
C GLU A 35 5.54 -7.88 -0.90
N THR A 36 5.76 -7.80 -2.20
CA THR A 36 4.79 -7.25 -3.15
C THR A 36 4.26 -8.37 -4.03
N LEU A 37 2.96 -8.66 -3.92
CA LEU A 37 2.22 -9.46 -4.87
C LEU A 37 1.52 -8.53 -5.87
N ALA A 38 1.86 -8.68 -7.14
CA ALA A 38 1.21 -7.99 -8.25
C ALA A 38 0.44 -9.01 -9.10
N GLU A 39 -0.87 -8.90 -9.13
CA GLU A 39 -1.75 -9.73 -9.97
C GLU A 39 -2.36 -8.86 -11.07
N TRP A 40 -2.31 -9.29 -12.33
CA TRP A 40 -2.81 -8.47 -13.43
C TRP A 40 -3.67 -9.24 -14.42
N ASN A 41 -4.51 -8.47 -15.10
CA ASN A 41 -5.28 -8.90 -16.27
C ASN A 41 -5.07 -7.92 -17.42
N SER A 42 -5.93 -7.98 -18.44
CA SER A 42 -5.82 -7.13 -19.64
C SER A 42 -5.89 -5.62 -19.34
N LYS A 43 -6.49 -5.20 -18.22
CA LYS A 43 -6.78 -3.78 -17.94
C LYS A 43 -6.16 -3.24 -16.65
N LYS A 44 -5.96 -4.09 -15.65
CA LYS A 44 -5.65 -3.67 -14.28
C LYS A 44 -4.52 -4.49 -13.68
N ILE A 45 -3.84 -3.86 -12.73
CA ILE A 45 -2.94 -4.52 -11.77
C ILE A 45 -3.57 -4.34 -10.38
N ASN A 46 -3.74 -5.43 -9.65
CA ASN A 46 -4.00 -5.41 -8.21
C ASN A 46 -2.66 -5.62 -7.50
N LEU A 47 -2.29 -4.67 -6.65
CA LEU A 47 -1.12 -4.77 -5.81
C LEU A 47 -1.55 -5.08 -4.40
N ARG A 48 -0.84 -6.02 -3.78
CA ARG A 48 -0.81 -6.23 -2.33
C ARG A 48 0.63 -6.12 -1.86
N ILE A 49 0.91 -5.11 -1.06
CA ILE A 49 2.23 -4.87 -0.47
C ILE A 49 2.11 -5.18 1.01
N SER A 50 2.80 -6.22 1.46
CA SER A 50 2.90 -6.60 2.87
C SER A 50 4.25 -6.16 3.40
N ALA A 51 4.24 -5.15 4.27
CA ALA A 51 5.40 -4.64 4.96
C ALA A 51 5.43 -5.19 6.37
N ARG A 52 6.43 -6.04 6.67
CA ARG A 52 6.59 -6.69 7.96
C ARG A 52 7.63 -5.98 8.80
N VAL A 53 7.24 -5.61 10.03
CA VAL A 53 8.14 -5.00 11.01
C VAL A 53 9.23 -5.99 11.40
N PRO A 54 10.50 -5.56 11.46
CA PRO A 54 11.64 -6.48 11.51
C PRO A 54 12.14 -6.87 12.90
N LYS A 55 11.86 -6.13 13.98
CA LYS A 55 12.32 -6.48 15.34
C LYS A 55 11.34 -6.09 16.46
N PHE A 56 11.42 -6.88 17.54
CA PHE A 56 10.75 -6.86 18.86
C PHE A 56 9.24 -6.56 18.93
N HIS A 57 8.47 -7.57 19.36
CA HIS A 57 7.15 -7.55 20.05
C HIS A 57 6.01 -6.65 19.57
N ILE A 58 6.17 -5.85 18.52
CA ILE A 58 5.12 -4.95 18.06
C ILE A 58 4.18 -5.75 17.18
N THR A 59 3.00 -6.00 17.75
CA THR A 59 1.81 -6.42 17.03
C THR A 59 0.94 -5.19 16.85
N PHE A 60 0.57 -4.91 15.60
CA PHE A 60 -0.45 -3.93 15.34
C PHE A 60 -1.80 -4.42 15.88
N GLU A 61 -2.56 -3.48 16.43
CA GLU A 61 -3.97 -3.72 16.70
C GLU A 61 -4.70 -3.88 15.36
N ASN A 62 -5.43 -5.00 15.23
CA ASN A 62 -6.04 -5.39 13.97
C ASN A 62 -7.06 -4.32 13.51
N CYS A 63 -6.77 -3.70 12.36
CA CYS A 63 -7.63 -2.67 11.80
C CYS A 63 -7.56 -2.64 10.27
N ILE A 64 -8.64 -2.19 9.64
CA ILE A 64 -8.72 -1.93 8.20
C ILE A 64 -9.15 -0.49 7.98
N ILE A 65 -8.40 0.24 7.17
CA ILE A 65 -8.65 1.64 6.81
C ILE A 65 -8.91 1.71 5.31
N LYS A 66 -10.05 2.29 4.92
CA LYS A 66 -10.41 2.47 3.50
C LYS A 66 -11.27 3.70 3.28
N LYS A 67 -11.27 4.24 2.06
CA LYS A 67 -12.15 5.36 1.69
C LYS A 67 -13.63 4.98 1.80
N ALA A 68 -14.43 5.83 2.45
CA ALA A 68 -15.87 5.66 2.62
C ALA A 68 -16.62 6.17 1.38
N LYS A 69 -16.86 5.29 0.41
CA LYS A 69 -17.41 5.64 -0.93
C LYS A 69 -18.75 6.38 -0.90
N ILE A 70 -19.64 6.06 0.04
CA ILE A 70 -21.01 6.61 0.08
C ILE A 70 -21.04 8.00 0.74
N ILE A 71 -20.29 8.21 1.82
CA ILE A 71 -20.30 9.48 2.57
C ILE A 71 -19.52 10.56 1.81
N SER A 72 -18.44 10.19 1.09
CA SER A 72 -17.61 11.16 0.36
C SER A 72 -18.34 11.89 -0.79
N ILE A 73 -19.46 11.35 -1.28
CA ILE A 73 -20.26 12.00 -2.35
C ILE A 73 -21.10 13.15 -1.78
N ILE A 74 -21.56 13.02 -0.53
CA ILE A 74 -22.49 13.98 0.10
C ILE A 74 -21.72 15.12 0.76
N THR A 75 -20.57 14.83 1.38
CA THR A 75 -19.89 15.79 2.25
C THR A 75 -18.82 16.64 1.57
N ARG A 76 -18.45 16.39 0.30
CA ARG A 76 -17.28 17.00 -0.39
C ARG A 76 -15.92 16.84 0.35
N TYR A 77 -15.89 16.07 1.44
CA TYR A 77 -14.70 15.76 2.22
C TYR A 77 -14.31 14.30 2.05
N ASP A 78 -12.99 14.04 1.96
CA ASP A 78 -12.43 12.69 1.95
C ASP A 78 -12.69 12.02 3.31
N ASN A 79 -13.76 11.22 3.38
CA ASN A 79 -14.07 10.41 4.53
C ASN A 79 -13.40 9.04 4.42
N PHE A 80 -12.68 8.65 5.48
CA PHE A 80 -12.08 7.33 5.63
C PHE A 80 -12.82 6.58 6.73
N LYS A 81 -13.00 5.28 6.55
CA LYS A 81 -13.62 4.39 7.52
C LYS A 81 -12.57 3.48 8.11
N ILE A 82 -12.52 3.42 9.44
CA ILE A 82 -11.83 2.36 10.19
C ILE A 82 -12.84 1.24 10.47
N ARG A 83 -12.37 -0.01 10.36
CA ARG A 83 -13.01 -1.19 10.94
C ARG A 83 -11.97 -1.90 11.81
N GLY A 84 -12.25 -2.11 13.08
CA GLY A 84 -11.31 -2.67 14.05
C GLY A 84 -10.98 -1.67 15.14
N LYS A 85 -9.88 -1.88 15.84
CA LYS A 85 -9.44 -1.02 16.94
C LYS A 85 -8.62 0.17 16.43
N SER A 86 -8.75 1.32 17.09
CA SER A 86 -7.82 2.44 16.91
C SER A 86 -6.51 2.16 17.64
N SER A 87 -5.43 2.72 17.12
CA SER A 87 -4.08 2.74 17.69
C SER A 87 -3.34 3.96 17.15
N SER A 88 -2.17 4.28 17.72
CA SER A 88 -1.28 5.34 17.21
C SER A 88 -1.00 5.19 15.71
N ILE A 89 -0.84 3.96 15.23
CA ILE A 89 -0.57 3.68 13.82
C ILE A 89 -1.81 3.89 12.94
N SER A 90 -3.01 3.47 13.38
CA SER A 90 -4.23 3.74 12.61
C SER A 90 -4.54 5.24 12.55
N ASP A 91 -4.26 5.95 13.63
CA ASP A 91 -4.49 7.40 13.73
C ASP A 91 -3.47 8.17 12.85
N LEU A 92 -2.22 7.70 12.78
CA LEU A 92 -1.24 8.17 11.80
C LEU A 92 -1.76 7.96 10.37
N LEU A 93 -2.19 6.75 10.02
CA LEU A 93 -2.68 6.44 8.67
C LEU A 93 -3.91 7.27 8.29
N LEU A 94 -4.73 7.69 9.26
CA LEU A 94 -5.87 8.57 9.04
C LEU A 94 -5.52 10.04 8.93
N SER A 95 -4.45 10.50 9.57
CA SER A 95 -4.08 11.92 9.61
C SER A 95 -3.06 12.29 8.55
N ASP A 96 -2.15 11.36 8.24
CA ASP A 96 -0.98 11.59 7.41
C ASP A 96 -1.32 11.82 5.92
N PRO A 97 -0.78 12.89 5.29
CA PRO A 97 -1.04 13.17 3.88
C PRO A 97 -0.59 12.07 2.90
N ILE A 98 0.49 11.34 3.19
CA ILE A 98 1.00 10.25 2.34
C ILE A 98 0.00 9.08 2.38
N ALA A 99 -0.41 8.68 3.59
CA ALA A 99 -1.40 7.62 3.78
C ALA A 99 -2.74 7.98 3.11
N LYS A 100 -3.21 9.23 3.27
CA LYS A 100 -4.43 9.72 2.59
C LYS A 100 -4.31 9.67 1.07
N ASN A 101 -3.16 10.05 0.51
CA ASN A 101 -2.94 9.98 -0.93
C ASN A 101 -2.95 8.53 -1.44
N LEU A 102 -2.34 7.61 -0.71
CA LEU A 102 -2.43 6.18 -1.01
C LEU A 102 -3.88 5.65 -0.96
N LEU A 103 -4.69 6.13 -0.01
CA LEU A 103 -6.10 5.74 0.14
C LEU A 103 -7.03 6.31 -0.95
N LYS A 104 -6.57 7.27 -1.76
CA LYS A 104 -7.31 7.76 -2.94
C LYS A 104 -7.26 6.77 -4.12
N GLY A 105 -6.36 5.80 -4.07
CA GLY A 105 -6.21 4.77 -5.11
C GLY A 105 -7.46 3.90 -5.30
N GLY A 106 -7.57 3.26 -6.46
CA GLY A 106 -8.70 2.40 -6.79
C GLY A 106 -8.81 1.22 -5.83
N ASN A 107 -9.92 1.10 -5.09
CA ASN A 107 -10.10 0.09 -4.04
C ASN A 107 -8.95 0.06 -3.01
N ALA A 108 -8.29 1.20 -2.78
CA ALA A 108 -7.18 1.28 -1.85
C ALA A 108 -7.64 1.00 -0.41
N ARG A 109 -6.81 0.26 0.33
CA ARG A 109 -6.99 0.04 1.76
C ARG A 109 -5.66 -0.26 2.44
N PHE A 110 -5.56 0.16 3.69
CA PHE A 110 -4.58 -0.39 4.63
C PHE A 110 -5.25 -1.45 5.50
N GLU A 111 -4.48 -2.45 5.87
CA GLU A 111 -4.82 -3.46 6.85
C GLU A 111 -3.61 -3.61 7.77
N LEU A 112 -3.83 -3.33 9.05
CA LEU A 112 -2.90 -3.61 10.12
C LEU A 112 -3.28 -4.99 10.67
N SER A 113 -2.37 -5.95 10.57
CA SER A 113 -2.63 -7.32 11.00
C SER A 113 -1.36 -7.98 11.53
N ASP A 114 -1.38 -8.34 12.82
CA ASP A 114 -0.23 -8.87 13.54
C ASP A 114 1.03 -8.01 13.35
N LYS A 115 2.06 -8.51 12.66
CA LYS A 115 3.32 -7.80 12.40
C LYS A 115 3.37 -7.11 11.04
N ASN A 116 2.24 -7.03 10.34
CA ASN A 116 2.18 -6.58 8.95
C ASN A 116 1.33 -5.32 8.80
N LEU A 117 1.90 -4.35 8.10
CA LEU A 117 1.16 -3.31 7.40
C LEU A 117 0.92 -3.80 5.97
N ILE A 118 -0.33 -4.04 5.62
CA ILE A 118 -0.73 -4.51 4.30
C ILE A 118 -1.43 -3.38 3.57
N TYR A 119 -0.85 -2.93 2.46
CA TYR A 119 -1.50 -2.02 1.53
C TYR A 119 -2.02 -2.76 0.31
N ASN A 120 -3.29 -2.53 -0.04
CA ASN A 120 -3.87 -3.05 -1.27
C ASN A 120 -4.29 -1.88 -2.16
N VAL A 121 -4.07 -1.97 -3.46
CA VAL A 121 -4.55 -0.98 -4.44
C VAL A 121 -4.74 -1.59 -5.82
N LYS A 122 -5.68 -1.02 -6.59
CA LYS A 122 -5.89 -1.33 -8.00
C LYS A 122 -5.41 -0.17 -8.87
N LEU A 123 -4.50 -0.47 -9.79
CA LEU A 123 -3.93 0.46 -10.75
C LEU A 123 -4.37 0.11 -12.19
N LYS A 124 -4.24 1.07 -13.11
CA LYS A 124 -4.30 0.78 -14.56
C LYS A 124 -3.02 0.06 -14.96
N ARG A 125 -3.14 -0.94 -15.83
CA ARG A 125 -1.98 -1.78 -16.23
C ARG A 125 -0.82 -0.99 -16.85
N GLN A 126 -1.12 0.03 -17.64
CA GLN A 126 -0.11 0.85 -18.33
C GLN A 126 0.40 2.04 -17.49
N ASP A 127 -0.08 2.20 -16.26
CA ASP A 127 0.24 3.37 -15.43
C ASP A 127 1.46 3.10 -14.53
N LYS A 128 2.62 3.05 -15.17
CA LYS A 128 3.93 2.86 -14.50
C LYS A 128 4.20 3.97 -13.47
N THR A 129 3.80 5.21 -13.76
CA THR A 129 4.00 6.34 -12.85
C THR A 129 3.26 6.13 -11.53
N SER A 130 1.99 5.70 -11.58
CA SER A 130 1.25 5.37 -10.36
C SER A 130 1.89 4.20 -9.59
N LEU A 131 2.46 3.21 -10.29
CA LEU A 131 3.16 2.09 -9.66
C LEU A 131 4.42 2.55 -8.93
N ILE A 132 5.26 3.40 -9.56
CA ILE A 132 6.43 4.01 -8.93
C ILE A 132 6.02 4.81 -7.70
N ASN A 133 4.98 5.65 -7.84
CA ASN A 133 4.48 6.48 -6.75
C ASN A 133 4.00 5.64 -5.57
N VAL A 134 3.33 4.50 -5.80
CA VAL A 134 2.94 3.59 -4.72
C VAL A 134 4.17 3.10 -3.95
N PHE A 135 5.22 2.65 -4.63
CA PHE A 135 6.45 2.18 -3.96
C PHE A 135 7.12 3.29 -3.15
N ILE A 136 7.28 4.50 -3.72
CA ILE A 136 7.86 5.66 -3.02
C ILE A 136 7.04 6.03 -1.78
N LEU A 137 5.72 6.07 -1.90
CA LEU A 137 4.85 6.49 -0.80
C LEU A 137 4.78 5.44 0.30
N ILE A 138 4.84 4.14 -0.03
CA ILE A 138 4.89 3.07 0.98
C ILE A 138 6.20 3.12 1.76
N GLU A 139 7.33 3.30 1.07
CA GLU A 139 8.64 3.45 1.69
C GLU A 139 8.67 4.63 2.69
N LYS A 140 8.26 5.82 2.25
CA LYS A 140 8.15 7.00 3.13
C LYS A 140 7.20 6.78 4.30
N LEU A 141 6.12 6.03 4.08
CA LEU A 141 5.18 5.71 5.15
C LEU A 141 5.79 4.75 6.17
N THR A 142 6.59 3.77 5.73
CA THR A 142 7.33 2.90 6.65
C THR A 142 8.36 3.67 7.48
N GLU A 143 9.09 4.64 6.90
CA GLU A 143 9.98 5.52 7.66
C GLU A 143 9.24 6.26 8.78
N LYS A 144 8.05 6.81 8.47
CA LYS A 144 7.25 7.54 9.46
C LYS A 144 6.73 6.64 10.57
N ILE A 145 6.35 5.42 10.25
CA ILE A 145 5.89 4.44 11.25
C ILE A 145 7.06 4.05 12.15
N ASP A 146 8.26 3.85 11.58
CA ASP A 146 9.49 3.53 12.31
C ASP A 146 9.87 4.58 13.36
N MET A 147 9.50 5.85 13.15
CA MET A 147 9.70 6.93 14.14
C MET A 147 8.70 6.90 15.31
N ILE A 148 7.62 6.12 15.21
CA ILE A 148 6.56 6.02 16.22
C ILE A 148 6.72 4.76 17.08
N ILE A 149 7.24 3.69 16.48
CA ILE A 149 7.39 2.37 17.10
C ILE A 149 8.75 2.21 17.79
#